data_AF-A0A962G3H0-F1
#
_entry.id   AF-A0A962G3H0-F1
#
_cell.length_a   1.000
_cell.length_b   1.000
_cell.length_c   1.000
_cell.angle_alpha   90.00
_cell.angle_beta   90.00
_cell.angle_gamma   90.00
#
_symmetry.space_group_name_H-M   'P 1'
#
loop_
_entity.id
_entity.type
_entity.pdbx_description
1 polymer ?
#
loop_
_entity_poly.entity_id
_entity_poly.type
_entity_poly.pdbx_seq_one_letter_code
_entity_poly.pdbx_strand_id
1 'polypeptide(L)'
;ADMARRITLAQLLSLQLGRLKDAGVMQPQQVSLAKWNNCRMAIDIARDARDILGGAGITTEHSPIRHALNLESVITYEGTETVHQLVIGRELTGINAF
;
A
#
# COMPACT_ATOMS: atom_id res chain seq x y z
N ALA A 1 2.22 -18.40 1.76
CA ALA A 1 3.54 -17.95 2.23
C ALA A 1 3.88 -16.53 1.74
N ASP A 2 3.71 -16.22 0.45
CA ASP A 2 4.04 -14.89 -0.09
C ASP A 2 3.24 -13.73 0.55
N MET A 3 1.92 -13.88 0.72
CA MET A 3 1.08 -12.89 1.41
C MET A 3 1.64 -12.53 2.80
N ALA A 4 2.00 -13.54 3.60
CA ALA A 4 2.54 -13.33 4.94
C ALA A 4 3.88 -12.56 4.89
N ARG A 5 4.80 -12.94 4.01
CA ARG A 5 6.08 -12.25 3.81
C ARG A 5 5.87 -10.77 3.46
N ARG A 6 4.96 -10.47 2.53
CA ARG A 6 4.65 -9.10 2.08
C ARG A 6 3.99 -8.26 3.17
N ILE A 7 3.03 -8.84 3.91
CA ILE A 7 2.36 -8.18 5.04
C ILE A 7 3.37 -7.85 6.14
N THR A 8 4.24 -8.79 6.50
CA THR A 8 5.27 -8.56 7.54
C THR A 8 6.23 -7.43 7.15
N LEU A 9 6.68 -7.37 5.89
CA LEU A 9 7.50 -6.26 5.42
C LEU A 9 6.77 -4.91 5.52
N ALA A 10 5.50 -4.86 5.12
CA ALA A 10 4.68 -3.66 5.20
C ALA A 10 4.42 -3.20 6.64
N GLN A 11 4.22 -4.15 7.57
CA GLN A 11 4.07 -3.87 9.01
C GLN A 11 5.35 -3.28 9.60
N LEU A 12 6.51 -3.82 9.23
CA LEU A 12 7.81 -3.29 9.68
C LEU A 12 8.08 -1.88 9.14
N LEU A 13 7.71 -1.61 7.89
CA LEU A 13 7.79 -0.27 7.30
C LEU A 13 6.92 0.73 8.07
N SER A 14 5.66 0.37 8.36
CA SER A 14 4.76 1.22 9.15
C SER A 14 5.22 1.39 10.60
N LEU A 15 5.75 0.34 11.23
CA LEU A 15 6.29 0.41 12.60
C LEU A 15 7.47 1.38 12.68
N GLN A 16 8.40 1.29 11.73
CA GLN A 16 9.54 2.21 11.68
C GLN A 16 9.09 3.65 11.41
N LEU A 17 8.13 3.84 10.50
CA LEU A 17 7.56 5.16 10.24
C LEU A 17 6.92 5.77 11.49
N GLY A 18 6.18 4.96 12.27
CA GLY A 18 5.62 5.37 13.56
C GLY A 18 6.70 5.83 14.55
N ARG A 19 7.78 5.07 14.69
CA ARG A 19 8.92 5.44 15.55
C ARG A 19 9.59 6.75 15.12
N LEU A 20 9.78 6.97 13.82
CA LEU A 20 10.34 8.21 13.28
C LEU A 20 9.41 9.40 13.54
N LYS A 21 8.09 9.17 13.47
CA LYS A 21 7.07 10.18 13.79
C LYS A 21 7.14 10.58 15.25
N ASP A 22 7.19 9.61 16.17
CA ASP A 22 7.27 9.85 17.61
C ASP A 22 8.57 10.57 18.00
N ALA A 23 9.67 10.29 17.30
CA ALA A 23 10.94 10.99 17.46
C ALA A 23 10.98 12.38 16.82
N GLY A 24 9.92 12.80 16.10
CA GLY A 24 9.83 14.12 15.46
C GLY A 24 10.75 14.29 14.23
N VAL A 25 11.30 13.21 13.69
CA VAL A 25 12.27 13.23 12.58
C VAL A 25 11.72 12.64 11.28
N MET A 26 10.44 12.24 11.26
CA MET A 26 9.77 11.71 10.08
C MET A 26 9.72 12.74 8.95
N GLN A 27 10.06 12.29 7.74
CA GLN A 27 10.00 13.10 6.52
C GLN A 27 8.75 12.75 5.69
N PRO A 28 8.09 13.72 5.03
CA PRO A 28 6.89 13.46 4.20
C PRO A 28 7.08 12.40 3.11
N GLN A 29 8.28 12.32 2.53
CA GLN A 29 8.65 11.34 1.50
C GLN A 29 8.60 9.90 2.05
N GLN A 30 8.90 9.70 3.33
CA GLN A 30 8.80 8.38 3.98
C GLN A 30 7.33 7.95 4.11
N VAL A 31 6.42 8.90 4.35
CA VAL A 31 4.96 8.64 4.34
C VAL A 31 4.50 8.24 2.94
N SER A 32 4.97 8.95 1.91
CA SER A 32 4.65 8.61 0.51
C SER A 32 5.11 7.20 0.13
N LEU A 33 6.33 6.82 0.52
CA LEU A 33 6.85 5.47 0.27
C LEU A 33 6.00 4.41 0.97
N ALA A 34 5.68 4.61 2.25
CA ALA A 34 4.90 3.65 3.04
C ALA A 34 3.46 3.50 2.50
N LYS A 35 2.79 4.62 2.18
CA LYS A 35 1.44 4.62 1.61
C LYS A 35 1.42 3.86 0.29
N TRP A 36 2.30 4.25 -0.65
CA TRP A 36 2.36 3.62 -1.95
C TRP A 36 2.61 2.11 -1.84
N ASN A 37 3.67 1.70 -1.12
CA ASN A 37 4.03 0.29 -0.98
C ASN A 37 2.89 -0.52 -0.35
N ASN A 38 2.34 -0.05 0.77
CA ASN A 38 1.39 -0.84 1.54
C ASN A 38 0.02 -0.92 0.86
N CYS A 39 -0.45 0.17 0.23
CA CYS A 39 -1.71 0.14 -0.50
C CYS A 39 -1.64 -0.77 -1.73
N ARG A 40 -0.56 -0.68 -2.52
CA ARG A 40 -0.34 -1.56 -3.69
C ARG A 40 -0.24 -3.02 -3.26
N MET A 41 0.55 -3.30 -2.22
CA MET A 41 0.70 -4.65 -1.70
C MET A 41 -0.62 -5.23 -1.17
N ALA A 42 -1.42 -4.44 -0.46
CA ALA A 42 -2.69 -4.89 0.10
C ALA A 42 -3.70 -5.26 -0.99
N ILE A 43 -3.81 -4.45 -2.06
CA ILE A 43 -4.76 -4.73 -3.14
C ILE A 43 -4.38 -5.99 -3.91
N ASP A 44 -3.09 -6.22 -4.16
CA ASP A 44 -2.63 -7.45 -4.81
C ASP A 44 -2.97 -8.67 -3.96
N ILE A 45 -2.71 -8.62 -2.64
CA ILE A 45 -3.06 -9.72 -1.73
C ILE A 45 -4.58 -9.96 -1.68
N ALA A 46 -5.39 -8.90 -1.69
CA ALA A 46 -6.85 -9.05 -1.70
C ALA A 46 -7.35 -9.71 -2.99
N ARG A 47 -6.73 -9.40 -4.14
CA ARG A 47 -7.01 -10.05 -5.43
C ARG A 47 -6.59 -11.51 -5.43
N ASP A 48 -5.37 -11.81 -4.97
CA ASP A 48 -4.89 -13.20 -4.82
C ASP A 48 -5.80 -14.01 -3.88
N ALA A 49 -6.21 -13.43 -2.75
CA ALA A 49 -7.10 -14.08 -1.79
C ALA A 49 -8.50 -14.33 -2.38
N ARG A 50 -9.00 -13.41 -3.22
CA ARG A 50 -10.24 -13.63 -3.97
C ARG A 50 -10.10 -14.79 -4.95
N ASP A 51 -8.97 -14.89 -5.64
CA ASP A 51 -8.74 -15.92 -6.65
C ASP A 51 -8.62 -17.33 -6.05
N ILE A 52 -8.05 -17.46 -4.84
CA ILE A 52 -8.00 -18.73 -4.09
C ILE A 52 -9.41 -19.30 -3.85
N LEU A 53 -10.42 -18.45 -3.69
CA LEU A 53 -11.81 -18.87 -3.47
C LEU A 53 -12.54 -19.26 -4.76
N GLY A 54 -11.94 -19.04 -5.93
CA GLY A 54 -12.54 -19.36 -7.23
C GLY A 54 -13.91 -18.72 -7.41
N GLY A 55 -14.90 -19.51 -7.82
CA GLY A 55 -16.28 -19.04 -8.02
C GLY A 55 -16.93 -18.48 -6.74
N ALA A 56 -16.56 -18.96 -5.56
CA ALA A 56 -17.05 -18.40 -4.30
C ALA A 56 -16.46 -17.00 -4.04
N GLY A 57 -15.29 -16.69 -4.59
CA GLY A 57 -14.61 -15.42 -4.42
C GLY A 57 -15.34 -14.22 -5.05
N ILE A 58 -16.31 -14.44 -5.95
CA ILE A 58 -17.07 -13.34 -6.57
C ILE A 58 -18.28 -12.91 -5.73
N THR A 59 -18.65 -13.67 -4.71
CA THR A 59 -19.82 -13.38 -3.87
C THR A 59 -19.43 -12.49 -2.69
N THR A 60 -20.40 -11.76 -2.14
CA THR A 60 -20.21 -10.93 -0.95
C THR A 60 -20.18 -11.73 0.36
N GLU A 61 -20.36 -13.06 0.28
CA GLU A 61 -20.28 -13.97 1.43
C GLU A 61 -18.85 -14.08 1.97
N HIS A 62 -17.86 -13.88 1.09
CA HIS A 62 -16.45 -13.90 1.44
C HIS A 62 -15.83 -12.50 1.36
N SER A 63 -15.07 -12.15 2.40
CA SER A 63 -14.50 -10.81 2.55
C SER A 63 -13.48 -10.37 1.49
N PRO A 64 -12.72 -11.25 0.78
CA PRO A 64 -11.66 -10.78 -0.12
C PRO A 64 -12.13 -9.84 -1.23
N ILE A 65 -13.27 -10.11 -1.88
CA ILE A 65 -13.78 -9.22 -2.94
C ILE A 65 -14.18 -7.85 -2.39
N ARG A 66 -14.85 -7.82 -1.23
CA ARG A 66 -15.20 -6.57 -0.56
C ARG A 66 -13.95 -5.76 -0.20
N HIS A 67 -12.91 -6.43 0.31
CA HIS A 67 -11.65 -5.76 0.63
C HIS A 67 -10.91 -5.27 -0.62
N ALA A 68 -10.89 -6.04 -1.71
CA ALA A 68 -10.31 -5.62 -2.98
C ALA A 68 -10.99 -4.34 -3.50
N LEU A 69 -12.33 -4.30 -3.51
CA LEU A 69 -13.10 -3.12 -3.92
C LEU A 69 -12.81 -1.90 -3.04
N ASN A 70 -12.76 -2.08 -1.72
CA ASN A 70 -12.39 -0.98 -0.82
C ASN A 70 -10.97 -0.47 -1.11
N LEU A 71 -10.03 -1.37 -1.41
CA LEU A 71 -8.63 -1.03 -1.68
C LEU A 71 -8.43 -0.32 -3.03
N GLU A 72 -9.32 -0.49 -4.01
CA GLU A 72 -9.33 0.35 -5.23
C GLU A 72 -9.55 1.83 -4.90
N SER A 73 -10.36 2.12 -3.88
CA SER A 73 -10.49 3.50 -3.40
C SER A 73 -9.23 3.94 -2.65
N VAL A 74 -8.69 3.10 -1.76
CA VAL A 74 -7.50 3.42 -0.95
C VAL A 74 -6.26 3.74 -1.80
N ILE A 75 -6.11 3.06 -2.94
CA ILE A 75 -4.97 3.33 -3.83
C ILE A 75 -5.10 4.64 -4.61
N THR A 76 -6.31 5.21 -4.70
CA THR A 76 -6.59 6.43 -5.48
C THR A 76 -6.65 7.70 -4.63
N TYR A 77 -7.25 7.67 -3.43
CA TYR A 77 -7.29 8.84 -2.55
C TYR A 77 -5.95 9.06 -1.81
N GLU A 78 -5.77 10.27 -1.26
CA GLU A 78 -4.55 10.71 -0.53
C GLU A 78 -3.24 10.56 -1.32
N GLY A 79 -3.33 10.74 -2.63
CA GLY A 79 -2.22 10.60 -3.57
C GLY A 79 -2.30 9.27 -4.31
N THR A 80 -2.42 9.33 -5.63
CA THR A 80 -2.34 8.11 -6.45
C THR A 80 -0.94 7.52 -6.37
N GLU A 81 -0.79 6.26 -6.78
CA GLU A 81 0.52 5.63 -6.92
C GLU A 81 1.48 6.47 -7.78
N THR A 82 1.02 6.98 -8.92
CA THR A 82 1.83 7.85 -9.79
C THR A 82 2.32 9.09 -9.06
N VAL A 83 1.46 9.73 -8.26
CA VAL A 83 1.86 10.90 -7.46
C VAL A 83 2.95 10.55 -6.46
N HIS A 84 2.82 9.43 -5.74
CA HIS A 84 3.87 9.01 -4.80
C HIS A 84 5.17 8.61 -5.50
N GLN A 85 5.09 7.96 -6.67
CA GLN A 85 6.27 7.67 -7.49
C GLN A 85 7.02 8.95 -7.87
N LEU A 86 6.29 10.01 -8.25
CA LEU A 86 6.88 11.32 -8.58
C LEU A 86 7.48 12.02 -7.35
N VAL A 87 6.83 11.92 -6.17
CA VAL A 87 7.41 12.42 -4.90
C VAL A 87 8.75 11.73 -4.61
N ILE A 88 8.81 10.40 -4.72
CA ILE A 88 10.05 9.64 -4.48
C ILE A 88 11.08 9.92 -5.58
N GLY A 89 10.67 10.01 -6.84
CA GLY A 89 11.54 10.35 -7.96
C GLY A 89 12.21 11.71 -7.77
N ARG A 90 11.46 12.72 -7.33
CA ARG A 90 12.00 14.04 -6.99
C ARG A 90 12.99 13.98 -5.84
N GLU A 91 12.71 13.19 -4.79
CA GLU A 91 13.62 13.03 -3.65
C GLU A 91 14.95 12.40 -4.07
N LEU A 92 14.90 11.38 -4.94
CA LEU A 92 16.10 10.65 -5.39
C LEU A 92 16.94 11.44 -6.38
N THR A 93 16.31 12.27 -7.22
CA THR A 93 16.99 12.92 -8.35
C THR A 93 17.18 14.43 -8.18
N GLY A 94 16.44 15.06 -7.27
CA GLY A 94 16.32 16.52 -7.18
C GLY A 94 15.52 17.16 -8.33
N ILE A 95 15.03 16.37 -9.29
CA ILE A 95 14.33 16.87 -10.49
C ILE A 95 12.82 16.73 -10.29
N ASN A 96 12.09 17.80 -10.56
CA ASN A 96 10.63 17.79 -10.52
C ASN A 96 10.03 17.25 -11.83
N ALA A 97 9.11 16.29 -11.73
CA ALA A 97 8.42 15.67 -12.88
C ALA A 97 6.89 15.54 -12.68
N PHE A 98 6.30 16.34 -11.79
CA PHE A 98 4.84 16.49 -11.66
C PHE A 98 4.19 17.06 -12.92
#